data_AF-U2TUG5-F1
#
_entry.id   AF-U2TUG5-F1
#
_cell.length_a   1.000
_cell.length_b   1.000
_cell.length_c   1.000
_cell.angle_alpha   90.00
_cell.angle_beta   90.00
_cell.angle_gamma   90.00
#
_symmetry.space_group_name_H-M   'P 1'
#
loop_
_entity.id
_entity.type
_entity.pdbx_description
1 polymer ?
#
loop_
_entity_poly.entity_id
_entity_poly.type
_entity_poly.pdbx_seq_one_letter_code
_entity_poly.pdbx_strand_id
1 'polypeptide(L)'
;MKVIGLKPEKPTREMDVPLDEIGSTVAGLGVPGLVLILAINATGYAGAAAFTAALSAIGPGGMIGGVLTLIISAFLVKGLSQFGFEKVFAAVLEELENRGESTDSIKEKIDGYPIAKGTKLKLIEKIDALG
;
A
#
# COMPACT_ATOMS: atom_id res chain seq x y z
N MET A 1 -27.35 -7.27 -49.11
CA MET A 1 -27.53 -6.03 -48.31
C MET A 1 -26.77 -6.20 -46.99
N LYS A 2 -26.22 -5.11 -46.47
CA LYS A 2 -25.03 -5.01 -45.60
C LYS A 2 -25.23 -5.55 -44.17
N VAL A 3 -24.18 -6.20 -43.67
CA VAL A 3 -24.00 -6.72 -42.30
C VAL A 3 -24.11 -5.58 -41.28
N ILE A 4 -24.98 -5.72 -40.26
CA ILE A 4 -24.85 -4.96 -39.01
C ILE A 4 -24.20 -5.87 -37.97
N GLY A 5 -22.87 -5.83 -37.99
CA GLY A 5 -22.05 -6.43 -36.96
C GLY A 5 -22.34 -5.75 -35.63
N LEU A 6 -22.87 -6.52 -34.68
CA LEU A 6 -22.81 -6.17 -33.28
C LEU A 6 -21.32 -6.03 -32.94
N LYS A 7 -20.89 -4.79 -32.79
CA LYS A 7 -19.57 -4.47 -32.24
C LYS A 7 -19.56 -5.05 -30.83
N PRO A 8 -18.61 -5.92 -30.46
CA PRO A 8 -18.48 -6.31 -29.07
C PRO A 8 -18.25 -5.03 -28.26
N GLU A 9 -19.05 -4.79 -27.23
CA GLU A 9 -18.68 -3.83 -26.20
C GLU A 9 -17.27 -4.20 -25.73
N LYS A 10 -16.36 -3.23 -25.77
CA LYS A 10 -15.03 -3.45 -25.18
C LYS A 10 -15.28 -3.85 -23.73
N PRO A 11 -14.61 -4.89 -23.21
CA PRO A 11 -14.62 -5.10 -21.77
C PRO A 11 -14.15 -3.79 -21.14
N THR A 12 -15.03 -3.13 -20.41
CA THR A 12 -14.65 -2.14 -19.42
C THR A 12 -13.64 -2.87 -18.55
N ARG A 13 -12.35 -2.54 -18.68
CA ARG A 13 -11.39 -2.92 -17.65
C ARG A 13 -11.80 -2.14 -16.40
N GLU A 14 -12.78 -2.67 -15.66
CA GLU A 14 -12.68 -2.57 -14.21
C GLU A 14 -11.28 -3.07 -13.90
N MET A 15 -10.45 -2.16 -13.41
CA MET A 15 -9.12 -2.52 -12.94
C MET A 15 -9.36 -3.20 -11.60
N ASP A 16 -9.89 -4.43 -11.63
CA ASP A 16 -9.86 -5.32 -10.50
C ASP A 16 -8.39 -5.55 -10.20
N VAL A 17 -7.94 -4.88 -9.15
CA VAL A 17 -6.55 -4.92 -8.77
C VAL A 17 -6.33 -6.26 -8.06
N PRO A 18 -5.46 -7.14 -8.57
CA PRO A 18 -5.16 -8.39 -7.87
C PRO A 18 -4.53 -8.09 -6.51
N LEU A 19 -4.97 -8.80 -5.47
CA LEU A 19 -4.41 -8.66 -4.12
C LEU A 19 -2.89 -8.90 -4.12
N ASP A 20 -2.42 -9.84 -4.92
CA ASP A 20 -1.00 -10.17 -5.09
C ASP A 20 -0.20 -9.00 -5.69
N GLU A 21 -0.80 -8.25 -6.62
CA GLU A 21 -0.15 -7.09 -7.24
C GLU A 21 -0.04 -5.93 -6.24
N ILE A 22 -1.05 -5.76 -5.38
CA ILE A 22 -0.99 -4.83 -4.24
C ILE A 22 0.10 -5.25 -3.27
N GLY A 23 0.13 -6.54 -2.89
CA GLY A 23 1.16 -7.15 -2.06
C GLY A 23 2.56 -6.83 -2.59
N SER A 24 2.84 -7.24 -3.82
CA SER A 24 4.13 -7.07 -4.49
C SER A 24 4.57 -5.63 -4.68
N THR A 25 3.65 -4.75 -5.10
CA THR A 25 3.95 -3.32 -5.32
C THR A 25 4.32 -2.63 -4.01
N VAL A 26 3.57 -2.91 -2.93
CA VAL A 26 3.75 -2.23 -1.65
C VAL A 26 4.90 -2.84 -0.85
N ALA A 27 5.10 -4.16 -0.91
CA ALA A 27 6.28 -4.82 -0.35
C ALA A 27 7.59 -4.35 -1.02
N GLY A 28 7.53 -3.84 -2.25
CA GLY A 28 8.64 -3.13 -2.89
C GLY A 28 9.14 -1.90 -2.11
N LEU A 29 8.32 -1.34 -1.21
CA LEU A 29 8.73 -0.28 -0.28
C LEU A 29 9.37 -0.82 1.00
N GLY A 30 9.31 -2.13 1.26
CA GLY A 30 9.73 -2.75 2.52
C GLY A 30 8.78 -2.44 3.68
N VAL A 31 9.34 -2.41 4.89
CA VAL A 31 8.62 -2.02 6.12
C VAL A 31 7.91 -0.66 6.04
N PRO A 32 8.45 0.37 5.35
CA PRO A 32 7.72 1.61 5.08
C PRO A 32 6.36 1.41 4.38
N GLY A 33 6.18 0.34 3.60
CA GLY A 33 4.90 -0.03 3.00
C GLY A 33 3.84 -0.42 4.03
N LEU A 34 4.21 -1.17 5.07
CA LEU A 34 3.31 -1.52 6.19
C LEU A 34 2.90 -0.27 6.98
N VAL A 35 3.86 0.64 7.22
CA VAL A 35 3.60 1.93 7.86
C VAL A 35 2.60 2.75 7.04
N LEU A 36 2.76 2.77 5.71
CA LEU A 36 1.88 3.49 4.79
C LEU A 36 0.45 2.94 4.82
N ILE A 37 0.26 1.61 4.80
CA ILE A 37 -1.07 0.97 4.89
C ILE A 37 -1.77 1.37 6.19
N LEU A 38 -1.07 1.30 7.32
CA LEU A 38 -1.61 1.68 8.62
C LEU A 38 -1.95 3.18 8.66
N ALA A 39 -1.11 4.04 8.07
CA ALA A 39 -1.34 5.47 8.02
C ALA A 39 -2.58 5.82 7.17
N ILE A 40 -2.75 5.20 6.00
CA ILE A 40 -3.95 5.39 5.16
C ILE A 40 -5.20 4.94 5.90
N ASN A 41 -5.15 3.80 6.59
CA ASN A 41 -6.26 3.30 7.39
C ASN A 41 -6.61 4.25 8.56
N ALA A 42 -5.60 4.81 9.23
CA ALA A 42 -5.78 5.69 10.39
C ALA A 42 -6.25 7.12 10.02
N THR A 43 -5.82 7.65 8.88
CA THR A 43 -6.11 9.03 8.46
C THR A 43 -7.35 9.15 7.56
N GLY A 44 -7.83 8.03 7.03
CA GLY A 44 -8.86 8.01 6.00
C GLY A 44 -8.32 8.45 4.63
N TYR A 45 -9.06 8.13 3.56
CA TYR A 45 -8.62 8.31 2.17
C TYR A 45 -8.43 9.77 1.70
N ALA A 46 -8.60 10.76 2.58
CA ALA A 46 -8.61 12.18 2.25
C ALA A 46 -7.22 12.88 2.29
N GLY A 47 -6.15 12.18 2.67
CA GLY A 47 -4.85 12.78 2.99
C GLY A 47 -3.89 13.09 1.83
N ALA A 48 -4.24 12.78 0.58
CA ALA A 48 -3.30 12.79 -0.56
C ALA A 48 -2.54 14.13 -0.72
N ALA A 49 -3.22 15.27 -0.66
CA ALA A 49 -2.59 16.58 -0.82
C ALA A 49 -1.61 16.92 0.32
N ALA A 50 -1.90 16.49 1.55
CA ALA A 50 -1.03 16.71 2.70
C ALA A 50 0.28 15.91 2.57
N PHE A 51 0.22 14.68 2.05
CA PHE A 51 1.41 13.86 1.80
C PHE A 51 2.36 14.52 0.78
N THR A 52 1.84 15.02 -0.35
CA THR A 52 2.68 15.68 -1.37
C THR A 52 3.34 16.95 -0.86
N ALA A 53 2.62 17.76 -0.09
CA ALA A 53 3.15 19.00 0.49
C ALA A 53 4.26 18.69 1.51
N ALA A 54 4.03 17.72 2.40
CA ALA A 54 5.02 17.29 3.38
C ALA A 54 6.28 16.71 2.74
N LEU A 55 6.13 15.91 1.68
CA LEU A 55 7.27 15.34 0.97
C LEU A 55 8.00 16.39 0.12
N SER A 56 7.29 17.27 -0.58
CA SER A 56 7.90 18.35 -1.38
C SER A 56 8.72 19.32 -0.52
N ALA A 57 8.37 19.49 0.77
CA ALA A 57 9.13 20.29 1.72
C ALA A 57 10.53 19.73 2.05
N ILE A 58 10.78 18.44 1.77
CA ILE A 58 12.07 17.77 1.99
C ILE A 58 13.03 17.96 0.78
N GLY A 59 12.55 18.54 -0.32
CA GLY A 59 13.35 18.90 -1.51
C GLY A 59 13.00 18.09 -2.77
N PRO A 60 13.82 18.15 -3.84
CA PRO A 60 13.51 17.54 -5.15
C PRO A 60 13.25 16.03 -5.09
N GLY A 61 13.99 15.30 -4.23
CA GLY A 61 13.75 13.88 -3.99
C GLY A 61 12.43 13.62 -3.26
N GLY A 62 11.99 14.57 -2.44
CA GLY A 62 10.69 14.54 -1.80
C GLY A 62 9.53 14.68 -2.79
N MET A 63 9.64 15.52 -3.82
CA MET A 63 8.61 15.61 -4.86
C MET A 63 8.49 14.31 -5.67
N ILE A 64 9.62 13.73 -6.10
CA ILE A 64 9.63 12.45 -6.86
C ILE A 64 9.08 11.32 -5.99
N GLY A 65 9.59 11.20 -4.76
CA GLY A 65 9.06 10.25 -3.78
C GLY A 65 7.57 10.48 -3.52
N GLY A 66 7.14 11.74 -3.46
CA GLY A 66 5.75 12.13 -3.22
C GLY A 66 4.83 11.63 -4.31
N VAL A 67 5.18 11.84 -5.58
CA VAL A 67 4.40 11.33 -6.71
C VAL A 67 4.34 9.80 -6.70
N LEU A 68 5.47 9.13 -6.47
CA LEU A 68 5.50 7.67 -6.40
C LEU A 68 4.63 7.14 -5.25
N THR A 69 4.76 7.70 -4.05
CA THR A 69 3.96 7.34 -2.88
C THR A 69 2.48 7.60 -3.14
N LEU A 70 2.10 8.67 -3.84
CA LEU A 70 0.71 8.93 -4.21
C LEU A 70 0.14 7.87 -5.15
N ILE A 71 0.90 7.44 -6.16
CA ILE A 71 0.46 6.40 -7.09
C ILE A 71 0.20 5.10 -6.33
N ILE A 72 1.15 4.69 -5.48
CA ILE A 72 1.02 3.49 -4.65
C ILE A 72 -0.13 3.64 -3.65
N SER A 73 -0.29 4.82 -3.05
CA SER A 73 -1.39 5.09 -2.11
C SER A 73 -2.74 4.99 -2.80
N ALA A 74 -2.91 5.56 -4.00
CA ALA A 74 -4.16 5.46 -4.76
C ALA A 74 -4.49 4.00 -5.12
N PHE A 75 -3.47 3.19 -5.42
CA PHE A 75 -3.60 1.76 -5.65
C PHE A 75 -4.02 1.01 -4.37
N LEU A 76 -3.37 1.33 -3.25
CA LEU A 76 -3.71 0.82 -1.91
C LEU A 76 -5.13 1.19 -1.50
N VAL A 77 -5.59 2.42 -1.74
CA VAL A 77 -6.96 2.84 -1.42
C VAL A 77 -8.00 1.96 -2.12
N LYS A 78 -7.76 1.60 -3.40
CA LYS A 78 -8.63 0.68 -4.12
C LYS A 78 -8.61 -0.71 -3.49
N GLY A 79 -7.42 -1.25 -3.23
CA GLY A 79 -7.25 -2.55 -2.57
C GLY A 79 -7.94 -2.62 -1.20
N LEU A 80 -7.74 -1.61 -0.36
CA LEU A 80 -8.37 -1.50 0.95
C LEU A 80 -9.90 -1.40 0.85
N SER A 81 -10.42 -0.72 -0.17
CA SER A 81 -11.86 -0.61 -0.42
C SER A 81 -12.48 -1.92 -0.94
N GLN A 82 -11.72 -2.72 -1.71
CA GLN A 82 -12.19 -3.97 -2.30
C GLN A 82 -12.04 -5.18 -1.36
N PHE A 83 -10.89 -5.31 -0.69
CA PHE A 83 -10.52 -6.50 0.08
C PHE A 83 -10.53 -6.29 1.60
N GLY A 84 -10.56 -5.03 2.05
CA GLY A 84 -10.44 -4.68 3.46
C GLY A 84 -8.99 -4.65 3.95
N PHE A 85 -8.80 -4.03 5.11
CA PHE A 85 -7.48 -3.80 5.69
C PHE A 85 -6.70 -5.09 5.96
N GLU A 86 -7.32 -6.08 6.60
CA GLU A 86 -6.61 -7.29 7.05
C GLU A 86 -6.04 -8.08 5.87
N LYS A 87 -6.81 -8.24 4.78
CA LYS A 87 -6.33 -8.97 3.60
C LYS A 87 -5.19 -8.25 2.89
N VAL A 88 -5.27 -6.93 2.77
CA VAL A 88 -4.21 -6.12 2.15
C VAL A 88 -2.94 -6.13 3.00
N PHE A 89 -3.08 -6.02 4.32
CA PHE A 89 -1.93 -6.05 5.23
C PHE A 89 -1.25 -7.42 5.20
N ALA A 90 -2.04 -8.51 5.27
CA ALA A 90 -1.52 -9.87 5.20
C ALA A 90 -0.80 -10.14 3.87
N ALA A 91 -1.37 -9.73 2.73
CA ALA A 91 -0.73 -9.91 1.42
C ALA A 91 0.63 -9.20 1.30
N VAL A 92 0.78 -8.03 1.92
CA VAL A 92 2.08 -7.34 1.96
C VAL A 92 3.04 -8.03 2.92
N LEU A 93 2.57 -8.52 4.06
CA LEU A 93 3.39 -9.26 5.01
C LEU A 93 3.93 -10.55 4.39
N GLU A 94 3.07 -11.35 3.76
CA GLU A 94 3.44 -12.58 3.05
C GLU A 94 4.45 -12.32 1.94
N GLU A 95 4.27 -11.25 1.18
CA GLU A 95 5.23 -10.88 0.13
C GLU A 95 6.59 -10.42 0.69
N LEU A 96 6.62 -9.76 1.84
CA LEU A 96 7.88 -9.44 2.52
C LEU A 96 8.59 -10.72 2.99
N GLU A 97 7.84 -11.69 3.50
CA GLU A 97 8.37 -13.00 3.89
C GLU A 97 8.91 -13.78 2.68
N ASN A 98 8.20 -13.76 1.56
CA ASN A 98 8.66 -14.35 0.30
C ASN A 98 9.94 -13.68 -0.24
N ARG A 99 10.19 -12.42 0.14
CA ARG A 99 11.42 -11.67 -0.18
C ARG A 99 12.56 -11.90 0.81
N GLY A 100 12.36 -12.77 1.79
CA GLY A 100 13.37 -13.18 2.77
C GLY A 100 13.39 -12.36 4.06
N GLU A 101 12.37 -11.53 4.31
CA GLU A 101 12.20 -10.86 5.61
C GLU A 101 11.53 -11.81 6.59
N SER A 102 12.07 -11.98 7.80
CA SER A 102 11.32 -12.63 8.87
C SER A 102 10.43 -11.62 9.60
N THR A 103 9.35 -12.11 10.21
CA THR A 103 8.50 -11.35 11.11
C THR A 103 9.31 -10.60 12.18
N ASP A 104 10.37 -11.23 12.71
CA ASP A 104 11.28 -10.62 13.68
C ASP A 104 12.16 -9.51 13.08
N SER A 105 12.71 -9.72 11.87
CA SER A 105 13.45 -8.69 11.13
C SER A 105 12.57 -7.46 10.85
N ILE A 106 11.30 -7.68 10.50
CA ILE A 106 10.33 -6.61 10.26
C ILE A 106 10.08 -5.82 11.55
N LYS A 107 9.87 -6.50 12.69
CA LYS A 107 9.70 -5.85 14.00
C LYS A 107 10.92 -5.05 14.41
N GLU A 108 12.13 -5.59 14.24
CA GLU A 108 13.38 -4.90 14.54
C GLU A 108 13.52 -3.61 13.69
N LYS A 109 13.18 -3.69 12.40
CA LYS A 109 13.15 -2.54 11.50
C LYS A 109 12.10 -1.50 11.94
N ILE A 110 10.91 -1.92 12.36
CA ILE A 110 9.87 -1.04 12.93
C ILE A 110 10.42 -0.23 14.11
N ASP A 111 11.15 -0.88 15.00
CA ASP A 111 11.77 -0.23 16.15
C ASP A 111 12.82 0.81 15.75
N GLY A 112 13.53 0.60 14.64
CA GLY A 112 14.48 1.56 14.07
C GLY A 112 13.86 2.82 13.44
N TYR A 113 12.58 2.80 13.04
CA TYR A 113 11.98 3.96 12.35
C TYR A 113 11.65 5.13 13.29
N PRO A 114 11.79 6.39 12.82
CA PRO A 114 11.44 7.59 13.59
C PRO A 114 9.93 7.88 13.55
N ILE A 115 9.12 6.92 14.00
CA ILE A 115 7.65 7.02 14.10
C ILE A 115 7.17 6.94 15.55
N ALA A 116 5.95 7.40 15.83
CA ALA A 116 5.38 7.40 17.18
C ALA A 116 5.28 5.98 17.76
N LYS A 117 5.57 5.84 19.07
CA LYS A 117 5.53 4.54 19.77
C LYS A 117 4.19 3.81 19.62
N GLY A 118 3.08 4.55 19.67
CA GLY A 118 1.74 3.96 19.47
C GLY A 118 1.54 3.37 18.07
N THR A 119 2.17 3.94 17.04
CA THR A 119 2.14 3.39 15.67
C THR A 119 2.98 2.12 15.58
N LYS A 120 4.14 2.09 16.24
CA LYS A 120 4.99 0.89 16.32
C LYS A 120 4.24 -0.28 16.96
N LEU A 121 3.62 -0.03 18.11
CA LEU A 121 2.82 -1.04 18.83
C LEU A 121 1.72 -1.61 17.94
N LYS A 122 0.94 -0.75 17.27
CA LYS A 122 -0.12 -1.19 16.36
C LYS A 122 0.39 -2.03 15.19
N LEU A 123 1.56 -1.70 14.64
CA LEU A 123 2.19 -2.50 13.59
C LEU A 123 2.60 -3.87 14.11
N ILE A 124 3.27 -3.92 15.26
CA ILE A 124 3.74 -5.17 15.88
C ILE A 124 2.54 -6.06 16.23
N GLU A 125 1.50 -5.50 16.86
CA GLU A 125 0.25 -6.22 17.17
C GLU A 125 -0.39 -6.81 15.90
N LYS A 126 -0.38 -6.08 14.78
CA LYS A 126 -0.94 -6.58 13.52
C LYS A 126 -0.07 -7.64 12.86
N ILE A 127 1.23 -7.53 13.00
CA ILE A 127 2.17 -8.54 12.52
C ILE A 127 2.02 -9.82 13.36
N ASP A 128 1.95 -9.73 14.69
CA ASP A 128 1.75 -10.88 15.59
C ASP A 128 0.40 -11.58 15.39
N ALA A 129 -0.61 -10.85 14.93
CA ALA A 129 -1.93 -11.41 14.66
C ALA A 129 -2.04 -12.10 13.30
N LEU A 130 -1.12 -11.84 12.36
CA LEU A 130 -1.22 -12.24 10.96
C LEU A 130 -0.05 -13.09 10.46
N GLY A 131 1.12 -13.05 11.11
CA GLY A 131 2.23 -13.98 10.91
C GLY A 131 2.13 -15.20 11.82
#